data_AF-A0A661WNH6-F1
#
_entry.id   AF-A0A661WNH6-F1
#
_cell.length_a   1.000
_cell.length_b   1.000
_cell.length_c   1.000
_cell.angle_alpha   90.00
_cell.angle_beta   90.00
_cell.angle_gamma   90.00
#
_symmetry.space_group_name_H-M   'P 1'
#
loop_
_entity.id
_entity.type
_entity.pdbx_description
1 polymer ?
#
loop_
_entity_poly.entity_id
_entity_poly.type
_entity_poly.pdbx_seq_one_letter_code
_entity_poly.pdbx_strand_id
1 'polypeptide(L)'
;MNIETLQTALQDLPLGGLRYLEEVGSTNDIALKWIEGKGRDFSLVIANSQSSGRGRNGQIWQTPPDSALALSLLLLPKSREKKNISLFTGLGALALVNTLTEKYALKADIKWPNDVLVNGKKLAGILVESSWLGEEIQGIVLGIGINICKEAVPKNVDFPAT
;
A
#
# COMPACT_ATOMS: atom_id res chain seq x y z
N MET A 1 6.01 -13.62 -8.21
CA MET A 1 6.15 -12.40 -9.06
C MET A 1 7.60 -12.30 -9.61
N ASN A 2 7.85 -11.88 -10.85
CA ASN A 2 9.23 -11.73 -11.41
C ASN A 2 9.69 -10.25 -11.37
N ILE A 3 10.86 -9.98 -10.80
CA ILE A 3 11.47 -8.64 -10.70
C ILE A 3 11.74 -7.98 -12.06
N GLU A 4 12.13 -8.74 -13.08
CA GLU A 4 12.41 -8.21 -14.43
C GLU A 4 11.12 -7.70 -15.09
N THR A 5 10.04 -8.47 -14.96
CA THR A 5 8.70 -8.07 -15.44
C THR A 5 8.23 -6.83 -14.72
N LEU A 6 8.47 -6.76 -13.41
CA LEU A 6 8.09 -5.60 -12.60
C LEU A 6 8.87 -4.34 -13.00
N GLN A 7 10.19 -4.45 -13.18
CA GLN A 7 11.01 -3.33 -13.64
C GLN A 7 10.55 -2.81 -15.01
N THR A 8 10.25 -3.72 -15.94
CA THR A 8 9.72 -3.37 -17.26
C THR A 8 8.36 -2.68 -17.15
N ALA A 9 7.44 -3.21 -16.34
CA ALA A 9 6.10 -2.64 -16.19
C ALA A 9 6.09 -1.25 -15.53
N LEU A 10 7.12 -0.92 -14.75
CA LEU A 10 7.23 0.32 -13.99
C LEU A 10 8.24 1.32 -14.58
N GLN A 11 8.88 0.99 -15.71
CA GLN A 11 10.01 1.75 -16.26
C GLN A 11 9.67 3.22 -16.60
N ASP A 12 8.42 3.47 -17.00
CA ASP A 12 7.95 4.80 -17.44
C ASP A 12 7.36 5.64 -16.29
N LEU A 13 7.35 5.10 -15.07
CA LEU A 13 6.87 5.82 -13.89
C LEU A 13 7.99 6.66 -13.27
N PRO A 14 7.67 7.83 -12.68
CA PRO A 14 8.65 8.72 -12.07
C PRO A 14 9.10 8.23 -10.68
N LEU A 15 9.53 6.96 -10.58
CA LEU A 15 9.89 6.35 -9.30
C LEU A 15 11.25 6.88 -8.80
N GLY A 16 11.28 7.27 -7.52
CA GLY A 16 12.52 7.58 -6.80
C GLY A 16 13.42 6.36 -6.58
N GLY A 17 12.89 5.16 -6.78
CA GLY A 17 13.61 3.89 -6.72
C GLY A 17 12.64 2.74 -6.49
N LEU A 18 13.08 1.52 -6.80
CA LEU A 18 12.29 0.31 -6.65
C LEU A 18 13.01 -0.68 -5.73
N ARG A 19 12.31 -1.22 -4.75
CA ARG A 19 12.74 -2.37 -3.95
C ARG A 19 11.70 -3.46 -4.05
N TYR A 20 12.07 -4.58 -4.65
CA TYR A 20 11.30 -5.82 -4.60
C TYR A 20 11.93 -6.76 -3.58
N LEU A 21 11.10 -7.33 -2.71
CA LEU A 21 11.52 -8.27 -1.67
C LEU A 21 10.68 -9.55 -1.79
N GLU A 22 11.33 -10.71 -1.71
CA GLU A 22 10.59 -11.96 -1.73
C GLU A 22 9.80 -12.17 -0.43
N GLU A 23 10.43 -11.87 0.70
CA GLU A 23 9.81 -11.86 2.03
C GLU A 23 10.31 -10.66 2.84
N VAL A 24 9.41 -10.08 3.61
CA VAL A 24 9.72 -8.98 4.54
C VAL A 24 8.79 -9.06 5.75
N GLY A 25 9.13 -8.40 6.86
CA GLY A 25 8.15 -8.17 7.92
C GLY A 25 6.96 -7.33 7.40
N SER A 26 7.25 -6.09 7.00
CA SER A 26 6.27 -5.18 6.40
C SER A 26 6.95 -4.27 5.37
N THR A 27 6.31 -4.07 4.23
CA THR A 27 6.74 -3.12 3.20
C THR A 27 6.77 -1.69 3.74
N ASN A 28 5.84 -1.34 4.64
CA ASN A 28 5.82 -0.03 5.28
C ASN A 28 7.08 0.22 6.13
N ASP A 29 7.60 -0.80 6.83
CA ASP A 29 8.83 -0.64 7.63
C ASP A 29 10.04 -0.34 6.76
N ILE A 30 10.14 -1.01 5.61
CA ILE A 30 11.23 -0.76 4.67
C ILE A 30 11.12 0.65 4.11
N ALA A 31 9.91 1.10 3.77
CA ALA A 31 9.70 2.44 3.25
C ALA A 31 9.97 3.52 4.32
N LEU A 32 9.56 3.33 5.57
CA LEU A 32 9.86 4.25 6.69
C LEU A 32 11.36 4.39 6.92
N LYS A 33 12.09 3.27 7.00
CA LYS A 33 13.56 3.27 7.08
C LYS A 33 14.20 3.92 5.86
N TRP A 34 13.57 3.80 4.68
CA TRP A 34 14.07 4.45 3.47
C TRP A 34 13.92 5.97 3.57
N ILE A 35 12.84 6.50 4.16
CA ILE A 35 12.71 7.95 4.44
C ILE A 35 13.86 8.42 5.32
N GLU A 36 14.12 7.74 6.43
CA GLU A 36 15.21 8.07 7.36
C GLU A 36 16.58 8.06 6.67
N GLY A 37 16.78 7.10 5.75
CA GLY A 37 17.96 6.99 4.90
C GLY A 37 18.00 7.95 3.70
N LYS A 38 17.17 9.01 3.68
CA LYS A 38 17.06 10.01 2.60
C LYS A 38 16.62 9.41 1.25
N GLY A 39 15.65 8.50 1.30
CA GLY A 39 14.96 7.98 0.11
C GLY A 39 14.35 9.10 -0.73
N ARG A 40 14.26 8.88 -2.04
CA ARG A 40 13.69 9.86 -2.98
C ARG A 40 12.18 9.77 -3.00
N ASP A 41 11.53 10.88 -3.31
CA ASP A 41 10.08 10.92 -3.50
C ASP A 41 9.63 9.88 -4.54
N PHE A 42 8.44 9.32 -4.36
CA PHE A 42 7.90 8.23 -5.17
C PHE A 42 8.73 6.93 -5.16
N SER A 43 9.62 6.71 -4.19
CA SER A 43 10.26 5.40 -4.01
C SER A 43 9.23 4.33 -3.65
N LEU A 44 9.29 3.18 -4.32
CA LEU A 44 8.32 2.09 -4.20
C LEU A 44 8.97 0.84 -3.60
N VAL A 45 8.33 0.29 -2.58
CA VAL A 45 8.64 -1.03 -2.03
C VAL A 45 7.50 -1.99 -2.38
N ILE A 46 7.84 -3.17 -2.89
CA ILE A 46 6.89 -4.26 -3.15
C ILE A 46 7.42 -5.52 -2.47
N ALA A 47 6.53 -6.33 -1.91
CA ALA A 47 6.88 -7.65 -1.40
C ALA A 47 5.94 -8.74 -1.91
N ASN A 48 6.48 -9.92 -2.22
CA ASN A 48 5.67 -11.11 -2.52
C ASN A 48 4.98 -11.65 -1.26
N SER A 49 5.66 -11.57 -0.12
CA SER A 49 5.11 -12.01 1.16
C SER A 49 5.48 -11.09 2.33
N GLN A 50 4.57 -11.00 3.30
CA GLN A 50 4.78 -10.27 4.56
C GLN A 50 4.56 -11.19 5.76
N SER A 51 5.56 -11.30 6.65
CA SER A 51 5.46 -12.09 7.88
C SER A 51 4.85 -11.32 9.06
N SER A 52 4.88 -9.98 9.01
CA SER A 52 4.29 -9.10 10.03
C SER A 52 3.59 -7.89 9.40
N GLY A 53 2.84 -8.14 8.31
CA GLY A 53 2.08 -7.11 7.60
C GLY A 53 1.10 -6.38 8.51
N ARG A 54 1.00 -5.06 8.35
CA ARG A 54 0.22 -4.19 9.24
C ARG A 54 -1.06 -3.68 8.61
N GLY A 55 -2.12 -3.64 9.43
CA GLY A 55 -3.33 -2.88 9.22
C GLY A 55 -3.51 -1.82 10.30
N ARG A 56 -4.63 -1.09 10.24
CA ARG A 56 -4.98 -0.09 11.26
C ARG A 56 -5.30 -0.75 12.61
N ASN A 57 -5.14 0.01 13.69
CA ASN A 57 -5.50 -0.39 15.06
C ASN A 57 -4.89 -1.73 15.48
N GLY A 58 -3.66 -2.01 15.04
CA GLY A 58 -2.95 -3.25 15.38
C GLY A 58 -3.44 -4.51 14.65
N GLN A 59 -4.35 -4.38 13.68
CA GLN A 59 -4.74 -5.52 12.84
C GLN A 59 -3.56 -6.00 11.99
N ILE A 60 -3.56 -7.29 11.67
CA ILE A 60 -2.56 -7.90 10.80
C ILE A 60 -3.10 -7.92 9.37
N TRP A 61 -2.29 -7.46 8.42
CA TRP A 61 -2.56 -7.65 6.99
C TRP A 61 -1.82 -8.89 6.50
N GLN A 62 -2.55 -9.87 5.99
CA GLN A 62 -1.97 -11.09 5.44
C GLN A 62 -1.55 -10.86 3.99
N THR A 63 -0.33 -11.26 3.66
CA THR A 63 0.17 -11.26 2.28
C THR A 63 0.78 -12.63 1.99
N PRO A 64 -0.06 -13.65 1.72
CA PRO A 64 0.45 -14.95 1.30
C PRO A 64 1.12 -14.82 -0.08
N PRO A 65 2.24 -15.51 -0.31
CA PRO A 65 3.00 -15.41 -1.56
C PRO A 65 2.13 -15.73 -2.77
N ASP A 66 2.39 -15.01 -3.87
CA ASP A 66 1.78 -15.18 -5.20
C ASP A 66 0.24 -15.06 -5.25
N SER A 67 -0.40 -14.61 -4.16
CA SER A 67 -1.86 -14.46 -4.07
C SER A 67 -2.31 -13.07 -3.62
N ALA A 68 -1.43 -12.31 -2.99
CA ALA A 68 -1.67 -10.96 -2.52
C ALA A 68 -0.58 -10.01 -3.03
N LEU A 69 -0.92 -8.73 -3.14
CA LEU A 69 0.03 -7.66 -3.41
C LEU A 69 0.21 -6.81 -2.16
N ALA A 70 1.45 -6.66 -1.70
CA ALA A 70 1.82 -5.66 -0.71
C ALA A 70 2.76 -4.65 -1.36
N LEU A 71 2.38 -3.37 -1.33
CA LEU A 71 3.23 -2.28 -1.78
C LEU A 71 3.18 -1.10 -0.83
N SER A 72 4.27 -0.33 -0.81
CA SER A 72 4.42 0.88 -0.02
C SER A 72 5.08 1.97 -0.86
N LEU A 73 4.36 3.06 -1.07
CA LEU A 73 4.87 4.23 -1.76
C LEU A 73 5.37 5.27 -0.75
N LEU A 74 6.64 5.60 -0.84
CA LEU A 74 7.26 6.70 -0.11
C LEU A 74 6.86 8.02 -0.79
N LEU A 75 6.33 8.94 -0.01
CA LEU A 75 5.97 10.28 -0.46
C LEU A 75 6.63 11.33 0.43
N LEU A 76 7.19 12.37 -0.18
CA LEU A 76 7.79 13.53 0.48
C LEU A 76 6.86 14.75 0.31
N PRO A 77 5.83 14.91 1.17
CA PRO A 77 4.82 15.95 1.00
C PRO A 77 5.40 17.35 1.19
N LYS A 78 4.97 18.28 0.33
CA LYS A 78 5.24 19.72 0.43
C LYS A 78 4.51 20.32 1.64
N SER A 79 4.88 21.52 2.05
CA SER A 79 4.36 22.16 3.27
C SER A 79 2.82 22.28 3.32
N ARG A 80 2.14 22.44 2.17
CA ARG A 80 0.66 22.45 2.10
C ARG A 80 0.06 21.07 2.38
N GLU A 81 0.71 20.02 1.90
CA GLU A 81 0.27 18.64 2.00
C GLU A 81 0.50 18.09 3.41
N LYS A 82 1.61 18.50 4.07
CA LYS A 82 1.90 18.13 5.47
C LYS A 82 0.74 18.47 6.43
N LYS A 83 -0.04 19.52 6.15
CA LYS A 83 -1.23 19.90 6.94
C LYS A 83 -2.43 18.97 6.77
N ASN A 84 -2.42 18.11 5.76
CA ASN A 84 -3.57 17.31 5.33
C ASN A 84 -3.22 15.82 5.17
N ILE A 85 -2.25 15.32 5.93
CA ILE A 85 -1.75 13.94 5.77
C ILE A 85 -2.83 12.89 5.93
N SER A 86 -3.83 13.13 6.79
CA SER A 86 -4.97 12.23 6.96
C SER A 86 -5.75 11.98 5.67
N LEU A 87 -5.72 12.92 4.70
CA LEU A 87 -6.39 12.76 3.41
C LEU A 87 -5.69 11.74 2.50
N PHE A 88 -4.40 11.44 2.72
CA PHE A 88 -3.67 10.49 1.87
C PHE A 88 -4.21 9.06 1.96
N THR A 89 -4.83 8.68 3.08
CA THR A 89 -5.51 7.39 3.17
C THR A 89 -6.69 7.34 2.19
N GLY A 90 -7.49 8.40 2.16
CA GLY A 90 -8.60 8.54 1.20
C GLY A 90 -8.12 8.63 -0.25
N LEU A 91 -7.02 9.36 -0.50
CA LEU A 91 -6.41 9.46 -1.83
C LEU A 91 -5.93 8.10 -2.35
N GLY A 92 -5.27 7.29 -1.51
CA GLY A 92 -4.86 5.93 -1.87
C GLY A 92 -6.05 5.02 -2.16
N ALA A 93 -7.10 5.08 -1.34
CA ALA A 93 -8.33 4.31 -1.56
C ALA A 93 -9.02 4.72 -2.87
N LEU A 94 -9.13 6.03 -3.14
CA LEU A 94 -9.73 6.57 -4.35
C LEU A 94 -8.92 6.19 -5.60
N ALA A 95 -7.59 6.28 -5.54
CA ALA A 95 -6.73 5.87 -6.65
C ALA A 95 -6.94 4.38 -7.01
N LEU A 96 -7.07 3.52 -5.99
CA LEU A 96 -7.34 2.11 -6.21
C LEU A 96 -8.76 1.87 -6.76
N VAL A 97 -9.79 2.52 -6.23
CA VAL A 97 -11.16 2.43 -6.75
C VAL A 97 -11.24 2.86 -8.22
N ASN A 98 -10.62 3.99 -8.58
CA ASN A 98 -10.57 4.45 -9.96
C ASN A 98 -9.88 3.42 -10.85
N THR A 99 -8.75 2.87 -10.40
CA THR A 99 -8.02 1.82 -11.14
C THR A 99 -8.89 0.58 -11.37
N LEU A 100 -9.56 0.07 -10.33
CA LEU A 100 -10.43 -1.10 -10.41
C LEU A 100 -11.64 -0.86 -11.33
N THR A 101 -12.22 0.34 -11.28
CA THR A 101 -13.39 0.71 -12.08
C THR A 101 -13.02 0.93 -13.55
N GLU A 102 -12.01 1.75 -13.82
CA GLU A 102 -11.68 2.18 -15.18
C GLU A 102 -10.88 1.14 -15.97
N LYS A 103 -9.99 0.38 -15.30
CA LYS A 103 -9.12 -0.60 -15.98
C LYS A 103 -9.69 -2.02 -15.97
N TYR A 104 -10.48 -2.36 -14.95
CA TYR A 104 -10.97 -3.73 -14.76
C TYR A 104 -12.50 -3.84 -14.76
N ALA A 105 -13.23 -2.74 -14.94
CA ALA A 105 -14.70 -2.69 -14.93
C ALA A 105 -15.33 -3.32 -13.68
N LEU A 106 -14.64 -3.26 -12.54
CA LEU A 106 -15.13 -3.78 -11.26
C LEU A 106 -15.96 -2.72 -10.54
N LYS A 107 -17.07 -3.13 -9.92
CA LYS A 107 -17.83 -2.27 -9.02
C LYS A 107 -17.09 -2.15 -7.69
N ALA A 108 -16.26 -1.12 -7.60
CA ALA A 108 -15.46 -0.83 -6.43
C ALA A 108 -15.99 0.37 -5.63
N ASP A 109 -16.01 0.25 -4.31
CA ASP A 109 -16.51 1.27 -3.38
C ASP A 109 -15.49 1.51 -2.26
N ILE A 110 -15.47 2.73 -1.69
CA ILE A 110 -14.68 3.01 -0.50
C ILE A 110 -15.54 2.78 0.74
N LYS A 111 -15.14 1.82 1.58
CA LYS A 111 -15.62 1.75 2.97
C LYS A 111 -14.68 2.59 3.82
N TRP A 112 -15.16 3.78 4.17
CA TRP A 112 -14.39 4.76 4.92
C TRP A 112 -13.86 4.17 6.24
N PRO A 113 -12.61 4.47 6.64
CA PRO A 113 -11.68 5.43 6.02
C PRO A 113 -10.71 4.85 5.00
N ASN A 114 -10.56 3.53 4.92
CA ASN A 114 -9.35 2.94 4.33
C ASN A 114 -9.54 1.58 3.68
N ASP A 115 -10.77 1.05 3.63
CA ASP A 115 -11.04 -0.22 2.97
C ASP A 115 -11.57 0.05 1.55
N VAL A 116 -11.06 -0.70 0.58
CA VAL A 116 -11.63 -0.74 -0.77
C VAL A 116 -12.39 -2.05 -0.91
N LEU A 117 -13.66 -1.93 -1.29
CA LEU A 117 -14.58 -3.04 -1.47
C LEU A 117 -14.79 -3.32 -2.95
N VAL A 118 -14.98 -4.58 -3.30
CA VAL A 118 -15.56 -5.01 -4.58
C VAL A 118 -16.80 -5.84 -4.28
N ASN A 119 -17.93 -5.48 -4.88
CA ASN A 119 -19.22 -6.14 -4.62
C ASN A 119 -19.57 -6.24 -3.12
N GLY A 120 -19.24 -5.20 -2.35
CA GLY A 120 -19.51 -5.14 -0.90
C GLY A 120 -18.55 -5.95 -0.01
N LYS A 121 -17.54 -6.60 -0.58
CA LYS A 121 -16.52 -7.37 0.17
C LYS A 121 -15.17 -6.68 0.10
N LYS A 122 -14.41 -6.73 1.18
CA LYS A 122 -13.10 -6.08 1.29
C LYS A 122 -12.07 -6.77 0.40
N LEU A 123 -11.58 -6.04 -0.59
CA LEU A 123 -10.51 -6.47 -1.50
C LEU A 123 -9.15 -5.95 -1.02
N ALA A 124 -9.11 -4.71 -0.52
CA ALA A 124 -7.87 -4.05 -0.18
C ALA A 124 -7.98 -3.17 1.06
N GLY A 125 -6.83 -2.95 1.69
CA GLY A 125 -6.66 -2.05 2.83
C GLY A 125 -5.56 -1.03 2.55
N ILE A 126 -5.83 0.22 2.92
CA ILE A 126 -4.86 1.32 2.85
C ILE A 126 -4.36 1.62 4.26
N LEU A 127 -3.04 1.80 4.41
CA LEU A 127 -2.40 2.21 5.65
C LEU A 127 -1.39 3.33 5.37
N VAL A 128 -1.65 4.51 5.92
CA VAL A 128 -0.69 5.63 5.86
C VAL A 128 0.03 5.75 7.18
N GLU A 129 1.36 5.72 7.13
CA GLU A 129 2.24 5.99 8.27
C GLU A 129 3.16 7.17 7.94
N SER A 130 3.63 7.88 8.95
CA SER A 130 4.42 9.10 8.81
C SER A 130 5.73 8.97 9.57
N SER A 131 6.83 9.40 8.96
CA SER A 131 8.14 9.52 9.62
C SER A 131 8.33 10.95 10.14
N TRP A 132 8.80 11.08 11.38
CA TRP A 132 8.96 12.35 12.09
C TRP A 132 10.39 12.52 12.58
N LEU A 133 10.90 13.75 12.50
CA LEU A 133 12.13 14.18 13.16
C LEU A 133 11.78 15.39 14.04
N GLY A 134 11.66 15.16 15.35
CA GLY A 134 11.06 16.13 16.26
C GLY A 134 9.61 16.41 15.85
N GLU A 135 9.28 17.68 15.65
CA GLU A 135 7.94 18.12 15.19
C GLU A 135 7.80 18.14 13.66
N GLU A 136 8.88 17.88 12.92
CA GLU A 136 8.85 17.93 11.46
C GLU A 136 8.60 16.56 10.83
N ILE A 137 7.59 16.50 9.97
CA ILE A 137 7.30 15.35 9.13
C ILE A 137 8.35 15.26 8.03
N GLN A 138 9.11 14.17 8.03
CA GLN A 138 10.15 13.89 7.03
C GLN A 138 9.54 13.29 5.76
N GLY A 139 8.50 12.48 5.90
CA GLY A 139 7.81 11.83 4.80
C GLY A 139 6.61 11.01 5.27
N ILE A 140 5.86 10.48 4.33
CA ILE A 140 4.78 9.53 4.59
C ILE A 140 4.97 8.29 3.73
N VAL A 141 4.43 7.18 4.23
CA VAL A 141 4.37 5.91 3.52
C VAL A 141 2.91 5.58 3.28
N LEU A 142 2.53 5.46 2.01
CA LEU A 142 1.23 4.97 1.58
C LEU A 142 1.34 3.47 1.31
N GLY A 143 0.97 2.67 2.30
CA GLY A 143 0.85 1.22 2.20
C GLY A 143 -0.47 0.80 1.58
N ILE A 144 -0.42 -0.13 0.63
CA ILE A 144 -1.58 -0.72 -0.03
C ILE A 144 -1.41 -2.24 -0.02
N GLY A 145 -2.33 -2.92 0.65
CA GLY A 145 -2.47 -4.37 0.61
C GLY A 145 -3.69 -4.74 -0.22
N ILE A 146 -3.55 -5.65 -1.19
CA ILE A 146 -4.61 -6.06 -2.12
C ILE A 146 -4.66 -7.58 -2.19
N ASN A 147 -5.84 -8.16 -2.04
CA ASN A 147 -6.11 -9.55 -2.37
C ASN A 147 -6.21 -9.69 -3.89
N ILE A 148 -5.40 -10.57 -4.49
CA ILE A 148 -5.40 -10.79 -5.95
C ILE A 148 -6.09 -12.11 -6.28
N CYS A 149 -5.78 -13.16 -5.53
CA CYS A 149 -6.33 -14.49 -5.70
C CYS A 149 -7.08 -14.94 -4.43
N LYS A 150 -7.87 -16.01 -4.56
CA LYS A 150 -8.70 -16.55 -3.47
C LYS A 150 -7.88 -16.95 -2.24
N GLU A 151 -6.64 -17.37 -2.44
CA GLU A 151 -5.70 -17.80 -1.40
C GLU A 151 -5.28 -16.64 -0.48
N ALA A 152 -5.40 -15.40 -0.92
CA ALA A 152 -5.15 -14.21 -0.10
C ALA A 152 -6.29 -13.91 0.88
N VAL A 153 -7.49 -14.45 0.64
CA VAL A 153 -8.68 -14.14 1.43
C VAL A 153 -8.61 -14.91 2.77
N PRO A 154 -8.56 -14.21 3.92
CA PRO A 154 -8.48 -14.88 5.21
C PRO A 154 -9.79 -15.62 5.50
N LYS A 155 -9.69 -16.80 6.13
CA LYS A 155 -10.87 -17.64 6.42
C LYS A 155 -11.74 -17.09 7.54
N ASN A 156 -11.14 -16.42 8.53
CA ASN A 156 -11.80 -15.90 9.71
C ASN A 156 -11.68 -14.38 9.72
N VAL A 157 -12.68 -13.70 9.17
CA VAL A 157 -12.71 -12.23 9.09
C VAL A 157 -14.00 -11.69 9.69
N ASP A 158 -13.89 -10.60 10.44
CA ASP A 158 -15.06 -9.91 11.03
C ASP A 158 -15.92 -9.22 9.95
N PHE A 159 -15.32 -8.91 8.81
CA PHE A 159 -15.98 -8.29 7.67
C PHE A 159 -15.69 -9.10 6.39
N PRO A 160 -16.69 -9.40 5.56
CA PRO A 160 -16.51 -10.18 4.34
C PRO A 160 -15.37 -9.66 3.46
N ALA A 161 -14.45 -10.54 3.05
CA ALA A 161 -13.32 -10.25 2.18
C ALA A 161 -13.42 -10.99 0.84
N THR A 162 -12.76 -10.48 -0.19
CA THR A 162 -12.70 -11.06 -1.53
C THR A 162 -11.33 -10.89 -2.16
#